data_AF-A0A5C7Y202-F1
#
_entry.id   AF-A0A5C7Y202-F1
#
_cell.length_a   1.000
_cell.length_b   1.000
_cell.length_c   1.000
_cell.angle_alpha   90.00
_cell.angle_beta   90.00
_cell.angle_gamma   90.00
#
_symmetry.space_group_name_H-M   'P 1'
#
loop_
_entity.id
_entity.type
_entity.pdbx_description
1 polymer ?
#
loop_
_entity_poly.entity_id
_entity_poly.type
_entity_poly.pdbx_seq_one_letter_code
_entity_poly.pdbx_strand_id
1 'polypeptide(L)'
;MSRGKDRITADDVGAWLVTDADGAQLIGDTVEELTAESTGEWLVTTQGTTHIWDMDNRTYERRPGPTTRAGAFEFDGAPQPITHVDIYPKVGGVARVWFDDPTDPYRELFRQSSAVARIERVR
;
A
#
# COMPACT_ATOMS: atom_id res chain seq x y z
N MET A 1 20.13 -33.70 1.82
CA MET A 1 18.67 -33.49 1.73
C MET A 1 18.45 -32.04 1.31
N SER A 2 18.16 -31.82 0.03
CA SER A 2 17.97 -30.50 -0.56
C SER A 2 16.53 -30.04 -0.29
N ARG A 3 16.32 -28.89 0.36
CA ARG A 3 15.00 -28.25 0.44
C ARG A 3 14.82 -27.38 -0.79
N GLY A 4 13.82 -27.72 -1.59
CA GLY A 4 13.48 -27.04 -2.83
C GLY A 4 13.22 -25.55 -2.60
N LYS A 5 13.80 -24.73 -3.48
CA LYS A 5 13.37 -23.36 -3.71
C LYS A 5 12.04 -23.45 -4.45
N ASP A 6 10.93 -23.39 -3.72
CA ASP A 6 9.63 -23.23 -4.36
C ASP A 6 9.60 -21.84 -5.00
N ARG A 7 9.63 -21.85 -6.34
CA ARG A 7 9.41 -20.68 -7.19
C ARG A 7 7.96 -20.25 -6.96
N ILE A 8 7.77 -19.03 -6.49
CA ILE A 8 6.47 -18.35 -6.55
C ILE A 8 6.06 -18.35 -8.02
N THR A 9 4.92 -18.98 -8.33
CA THR A 9 4.37 -19.02 -9.68
C THR A 9 3.45 -17.82 -9.90
N ALA A 10 3.23 -17.46 -11.17
CA ALA A 10 2.39 -16.32 -11.55
C ALA A 10 0.92 -16.47 -11.11
N ASP A 11 0.52 -17.63 -10.59
CA ASP A 11 -0.84 -17.89 -10.12
C ASP A 11 -1.05 -17.49 -8.64
N ASP A 12 0.04 -17.30 -7.86
CA ASP A 12 -0.04 -16.85 -6.46
C ASP A 12 -0.15 -15.31 -6.32
N VAL A 13 0.02 -14.57 -7.41
CA VAL A 13 -0.05 -13.08 -7.44
C VAL A 13 -1.43 -12.55 -7.81
N GLY A 14 -2.39 -13.42 -8.12
CA GLY A 14 -3.71 -13.04 -8.65
C GLY A 14 -4.64 -12.26 -7.71
N ALA A 15 -4.32 -12.17 -6.40
CA ALA A 15 -5.16 -11.49 -5.42
C ALA A 15 -4.84 -9.99 -5.22
N TRP A 16 -3.88 -9.44 -5.96
CA TRP A 16 -3.35 -8.09 -5.73
C TRP A 16 -3.57 -7.10 -6.88
N LEU A 17 -4.22 -7.55 -7.95
CA LEU A 17 -4.54 -6.68 -9.07
C LEU A 17 -5.73 -5.80 -8.70
N VAL A 18 -5.50 -4.49 -8.61
CA VAL A 18 -6.58 -3.51 -8.70
C VAL A 18 -7.11 -3.64 -10.14
N THR A 19 -8.30 -4.21 -10.27
CA THR A 19 -9.00 -4.37 -11.53
C THR A 19 -10.17 -3.40 -11.56
N ASP A 20 -10.49 -2.84 -12.71
CA ASP A 20 -11.78 -2.15 -12.85
C ASP A 20 -12.94 -3.16 -12.90
N ALA A 21 -14.16 -2.63 -13.01
CA ALA A 21 -15.37 -3.43 -13.12
C ALA A 21 -15.35 -4.43 -14.29
N ASP A 22 -14.46 -4.24 -15.28
CA ASP A 22 -14.32 -5.07 -16.47
C ASP A 22 -13.13 -6.05 -16.38
N GLY A 23 -12.43 -6.09 -15.25
CA GLY A 23 -11.32 -7.01 -15.02
C GLY A 23 -9.99 -6.58 -15.65
N ALA A 24 -9.88 -5.35 -16.15
CA ALA A 24 -8.63 -4.85 -16.70
C ALA A 24 -7.68 -4.44 -15.57
N GLN A 25 -6.40 -4.84 -15.68
CA GLN A 25 -5.34 -4.46 -14.75
C GLN A 25 -5.14 -2.93 -14.80
N LEU A 26 -5.48 -2.22 -13.71
CA LEU A 26 -5.42 -0.75 -13.63
C LEU A 26 -4.02 -0.19 -13.36
N ILE A 27 -2.97 -0.93 -13.74
CA ILE A 27 -1.61 -0.64 -13.34
C ILE A 27 -0.88 0.08 -14.49
N GLY A 28 -0.56 1.35 -14.30
CA GLY A 28 0.16 2.22 -15.23
C GLY A 28 1.67 2.29 -14.95
N ASP A 29 2.24 3.50 -14.94
CA ASP A 29 3.66 3.77 -14.70
C ASP A 29 4.16 3.19 -13.36
N THR A 30 5.43 2.77 -13.34
CA THR A 30 6.13 2.35 -12.11
C THR A 30 7.16 3.39 -11.70
N VAL A 31 7.29 3.64 -10.40
CA VAL A 31 8.31 4.53 -9.84
C VAL A 31 9.08 3.86 -8.71
N GLU A 32 10.29 4.35 -8.44
CA GLU A 32 11.11 3.84 -7.34
C GLU A 32 10.79 4.51 -5.99
N GLU A 33 10.17 5.70 -6.02
CA GLU A 33 9.90 6.52 -4.85
C GLU A 33 8.72 7.45 -5.12
N LEU A 34 7.83 7.59 -4.13
CA LEU A 34 6.89 8.71 -4.06
C LEU A 34 7.53 9.84 -3.27
N THR A 35 7.11 11.07 -3.56
CA THR A 35 7.55 12.28 -2.87
C THR A 35 6.36 13.19 -2.58
N ALA A 36 6.61 14.31 -1.91
CA ALA A 36 5.58 15.31 -1.65
C ALA A 36 5.00 15.92 -2.94
N GLU A 37 5.74 15.89 -4.04
CA GLU A 37 5.38 16.40 -5.36
C GLU A 37 4.73 15.35 -6.27
N SER A 38 4.67 14.09 -5.83
CA SER A 38 4.00 13.03 -6.59
C SER A 38 2.50 13.31 -6.69
N THR A 39 1.89 12.92 -7.81
CA THR A 39 0.47 13.13 -8.11
C THR A 39 -0.18 11.83 -8.59
N GLY A 40 -1.51 11.75 -8.50
CA GLY A 40 -2.31 10.58 -8.83
C GLY A 40 -2.40 9.55 -7.71
N GLU A 41 -3.08 8.45 -8.02
CA GLU A 41 -3.29 7.33 -7.13
C GLU A 41 -2.23 6.24 -7.39
N TRP A 42 -1.66 5.68 -6.32
CA TRP A 42 -0.57 4.71 -6.40
C TRP A 42 -0.85 3.49 -5.52
N LEU A 43 -0.69 2.31 -6.11
CA LEU A 43 -0.64 1.04 -5.42
C LEU A 43 0.78 0.78 -4.94
N VAL A 44 0.96 0.77 -3.62
CA VAL A 44 2.22 0.40 -2.97
C VAL A 44 2.08 -1.01 -2.43
N THR A 45 2.84 -1.95 -2.99
CA THR A 45 2.87 -3.34 -2.54
C THR A 45 4.02 -3.55 -1.58
N THR A 46 3.73 -4.10 -0.40
CA THR A 46 4.75 -4.50 0.60
C THR A 46 4.56 -5.97 0.99
N GLN A 47 5.33 -6.45 1.99
CA GLN A 47 5.24 -7.85 2.40
C GLN A 47 3.86 -8.19 3.01
N GLY A 48 3.01 -8.79 2.18
CA GLY A 48 1.69 -9.31 2.56
C GLY A 48 0.59 -8.26 2.68
N THR A 49 0.84 -7.00 2.30
CA THR A 49 -0.15 -5.92 2.32
C THR A 49 0.00 -5.02 1.09
N THR A 50 -1.11 -4.48 0.62
CA THR A 50 -1.10 -3.36 -0.33
C THR A 50 -1.63 -2.10 0.33
N HIS A 51 -1.24 -0.97 -0.25
CA HIS A 51 -1.63 0.35 0.22
C HIS A 51 -1.99 1.20 -0.98
N ILE A 52 -3.10 1.93 -0.89
CA ILE A 52 -3.43 2.96 -1.86
C ILE A 52 -2.97 4.29 -1.28
N TRP A 53 -2.13 4.99 -2.04
CA TRP A 53 -1.71 6.36 -1.78
C TRP A 53 -2.33 7.24 -2.86
N ASP A 54 -3.42 7.93 -2.50
CA ASP A 54 -4.01 8.93 -3.36
C ASP A 54 -3.37 10.28 -3.04
N MET A 55 -2.43 10.68 -3.89
CA MET A 55 -1.64 11.90 -3.68
C MET A 55 -2.41 13.16 -4.09
N ASP A 56 -3.44 13.02 -4.93
CA ASP A 56 -4.28 14.14 -5.38
C ASP A 56 -5.30 14.51 -4.29
N ASN A 57 -5.97 13.52 -3.70
CA ASN A 57 -6.91 13.73 -2.59
C ASN A 57 -6.25 13.66 -1.21
N ARG A 58 -4.96 13.35 -1.15
CA ARG A 58 -4.17 13.22 0.09
C ARG A 58 -4.78 12.20 1.05
N THR A 59 -5.08 11.00 0.55
CA THR A 59 -5.60 9.89 1.36
C THR A 59 -4.71 8.65 1.32
N TYR A 60 -4.78 7.87 2.39
CA TYR A 60 -4.08 6.61 2.56
C TYR A 60 -5.08 5.50 2.90
N GLU A 61 -5.01 4.39 2.20
CA GLU A 61 -5.76 3.17 2.51
C GLU A 61 -4.81 1.99 2.68
N ARG A 62 -5.02 1.17 3.70
CA ARG A 62 -4.33 -0.11 3.85
C ARG A 62 -5.26 -1.28 3.54
N ARG A 63 -4.80 -2.20 2.70
CA ARG A 63 -5.47 -3.46 2.38
C ARG A 63 -4.60 -4.64 2.84
N PRO A 64 -4.87 -5.23 4.01
CA PRO A 64 -4.14 -6.41 4.45
C PRO A 64 -4.44 -7.62 3.56
N GLY A 65 -3.40 -8.35 3.19
CA GLY A 65 -3.55 -9.62 2.47
C GLY A 65 -3.61 -10.81 3.39
N PRO A 66 -3.94 -12.00 2.84
CA PRO A 66 -4.03 -13.24 3.60
C PRO A 66 -2.67 -13.66 4.21
N THR A 67 -1.56 -13.14 3.70
CA THR A 67 -0.20 -13.49 4.13
C THR A 67 0.42 -12.47 5.09
N THR A 68 -0.28 -11.38 5.44
CA THR A 68 0.25 -10.42 6.40
C THR A 68 0.38 -11.01 7.80
N ARG A 69 1.47 -10.69 8.49
CA ARG A 69 1.66 -11.05 9.91
C ARG A 69 1.18 -9.97 10.88
N ALA A 70 0.88 -8.77 10.37
CA ALA A 70 0.50 -7.62 11.19
C ALA A 70 -0.95 -7.69 11.70
N GLY A 71 -1.75 -8.63 11.17
CA GLY A 71 -3.18 -8.72 11.50
C GLY A 71 -3.99 -7.56 10.94
N ALA A 72 -5.23 -7.44 11.41
CA ALA A 72 -6.12 -6.32 11.10
C ALA A 72 -5.79 -5.12 11.99
N PHE A 73 -5.89 -3.93 11.42
CA PHE A 73 -5.81 -2.66 12.12
C PHE A 73 -7.12 -1.89 11.97
N GLU A 74 -7.32 -0.93 12.86
CA GLU A 74 -8.39 0.05 12.76
C GLU A 74 -8.35 0.70 11.36
N PHE A 75 -9.51 0.82 10.72
CA PHE A 75 -9.68 1.48 9.42
C PHE A 75 -9.00 0.82 8.21
N ASP A 76 -8.63 -0.47 8.29
CA ASP A 76 -8.26 -1.22 7.08
C ASP A 76 -9.41 -1.23 6.05
N GLY A 77 -9.05 -1.07 4.78
CA GLY A 77 -10.01 -1.00 3.67
C GLY A 77 -10.78 0.32 3.56
N ALA A 78 -10.46 1.32 4.39
CA ALA A 78 -11.11 2.63 4.38
C ALA A 78 -10.07 3.75 4.18
N PRO A 79 -10.17 4.57 3.12
CA PRO A 79 -9.28 5.72 2.92
C PRO A 79 -9.32 6.69 4.10
N GLN A 80 -8.16 7.05 4.63
CA GLN A 80 -7.98 8.02 5.70
C GLN A 80 -7.26 9.27 5.18
N PRO A 81 -7.71 10.49 5.52
CA PRO A 81 -6.99 11.72 5.16
C PRO A 81 -5.60 11.75 5.79
N ILE A 82 -4.56 11.97 4.99
CA ILE A 82 -3.19 12.06 5.45
C ILE A 82 -2.98 13.40 6.14
N THR A 83 -2.60 13.38 7.42
CA THR A 83 -2.18 14.58 8.16
C THR A 83 -0.74 14.94 7.81
N HIS A 84 0.16 13.95 7.87
CA HIS A 84 1.56 14.10 7.43
C HIS A 84 2.22 12.77 7.06
N VAL A 85 3.36 12.86 6.38
CA VAL A 85 4.18 11.71 5.94
C VAL A 85 5.59 11.90 6.46
N ASP A 86 6.03 11.02 7.35
CA ASP A 86 7.41 11.00 7.85
C ASP A 86 8.37 10.41 6.82
N ILE A 87 7.94 9.34 6.16
CA ILE A 87 8.74 8.59 5.18
C ILE A 87 7.83 8.22 4.03
N TYR A 88 8.05 8.84 2.87
CA TYR A 88 7.34 8.45 1.65
C TYR A 88 7.76 7.05 1.18
N PRO A 89 6.87 6.29 0.53
CA PRO A 89 7.20 4.99 -0.02
C PRO A 89 8.38 5.05 -0.99
N LYS A 90 9.38 4.19 -0.76
CA LYS A 90 10.52 3.96 -1.65
C LYS A 90 10.80 2.46 -1.74
N VAL A 91 10.98 1.94 -2.94
CA VAL A 91 11.30 0.52 -3.17
C VAL A 91 12.53 0.11 -2.35
N GLY A 92 12.41 -1.00 -1.63
CA GLY A 92 13.40 -1.50 -0.66
C GLY A 92 13.40 -0.81 0.71
N GLY A 93 12.76 0.36 0.83
CA GLY A 93 12.56 1.09 2.09
C GLY A 93 11.22 0.78 2.77
N VAL A 94 10.94 1.46 3.88
CA VAL A 94 9.63 1.45 4.55
C VAL A 94 8.90 2.76 4.25
N ALA A 95 7.58 2.78 4.44
CA ALA A 95 6.78 4.00 4.47
C ALA A 95 6.25 4.26 5.88
N ARG A 96 6.08 5.53 6.24
CA ARG A 96 5.43 5.95 7.50
C ARG A 96 4.52 7.15 7.26
N VAL A 97 3.24 6.96 7.54
CA VAL A 97 2.16 7.92 7.31
C VAL A 97 1.32 8.08 8.56
N TRP A 98 0.78 9.28 8.74
CA TRP A 98 -0.05 9.68 9.86
C TRP A 98 -1.41 10.18 9.39
N PHE A 99 -2.43 9.98 10.21
CA PHE A 99 -3.80 10.44 10.01
C PHE A 99 -4.52 10.57 11.35
N ASP A 100 -5.47 11.50 11.43
CA ASP A 100 -6.32 11.67 12.62
C ASP A 100 -7.23 10.45 12.82
N ASP A 101 -7.51 10.10 14.08
CA ASP A 101 -8.55 9.12 14.39
C ASP A 101 -9.93 9.75 14.13
N PRO A 102 -10.73 9.24 13.17
CA PRO A 102 -12.04 9.81 12.86
C PRO A 102 -13.05 9.67 13.99
N THR A 103 -12.75 8.87 15.01
CA THR A 103 -13.62 8.64 16.18
C THR A 103 -13.15 9.37 17.44
N ASP A 104 -11.93 9.89 17.46
CA ASP A 104 -11.36 10.65 18.58
C ASP A 104 -10.49 11.81 18.07
N PRO A 105 -10.96 13.07 18.14
CA PRO A 105 -10.22 14.23 17.61
C PRO A 105 -8.95 14.57 18.40
N TYR A 106 -8.67 13.89 19.51
CA TYR A 106 -7.44 14.08 20.30
C TYR A 106 -6.40 13.00 20.04
N ARG A 107 -6.66 12.06 19.13
CA ARG A 107 -5.78 10.92 18.83
C ARG A 107 -5.32 10.97 17.38
N GLU A 108 -4.01 10.87 17.19
CA GLU A 108 -3.41 10.63 15.87
C GLU A 108 -2.97 9.17 15.76
N LEU A 109 -3.17 8.59 14.59
CA LEU A 109 -2.77 7.25 14.24
C LEU A 109 -1.64 7.30 13.21
N PHE A 110 -0.77 6.29 13.24
CA PHE A 110 0.22 6.10 12.20
C PHE A 110 0.20 4.68 11.65
N ARG A 111 0.72 4.52 10.43
CA ARG A 111 1.02 3.23 9.83
C ARG A 111 2.45 3.23 9.36
N GLN A 112 3.17 2.17 9.73
CA GLN A 112 4.47 1.86 9.17
C GLN A 112 4.34 0.57 8.36
N SER A 113 4.83 0.60 7.11
CA SER A 113 4.86 -0.58 6.27
C SER A 113 6.08 -1.47 6.56
N SER A 114 6.04 -2.70 6.04
CA SER A 114 7.25 -3.46 5.78
C SER A 114 7.98 -2.91 4.55
N ALA A 115 9.05 -3.59 4.10
CA ALA A 115 9.78 -3.17 2.92
C ALA A 115 8.87 -3.09 1.68
N VAL A 116 8.92 -1.96 0.98
CA VAL A 116 8.19 -1.72 -0.26
C VAL A 116 8.79 -2.56 -1.37
N ALA A 117 7.96 -3.36 -2.03
CA ALA A 117 8.36 -4.22 -3.13
C ALA A 117 8.13 -3.55 -4.49
N ARG A 118 7.02 -2.83 -4.65
CA ARG A 118 6.61 -2.16 -5.90
C ARG A 118 5.76 -0.93 -5.60
N ILE A 119 5.85 0.06 -6.48
CA ILE A 119 4.99 1.24 -6.51
C ILE A 119 4.50 1.42 -7.93
N GLU A 120 3.19 1.38 -8.11
CA GLU A 120 2.58 1.30 -9.42
C GLU A 120 1.37 2.23 -9.48
N ARG A 121 1.24 3.00 -10.56
CA ARG A 121 0.15 3.96 -10.69
C ARG A 121 -1.18 3.23 -10.88
N VAL A 122 -2.22 3.66 -10.18
CA VAL A 122 -3.60 3.22 -10.40
C VAL A 122 -4.22 4.19 -11.40
N ARG A 123 -4.16 3.80 -12.69
CA ARG A 123 -4.55 4.57 -13.88
C ARG A 123 -3.62 5.71 -14.34
#